data_AF-A0A9J6DSW1-F1
#
_entry.id   AF-A0A9J6DSW1-F1
#
_cell.length_a   1.000
_cell.length_b   1.000
_cell.length_c   1.000
_cell.angle_alpha   90.00
_cell.angle_beta   90.00
_cell.angle_gamma   90.00
#
_symmetry.space_group_name_H-M   'P 1'
#
loop_
_entity.id
_entity.type
_entity.pdbx_description
1 polymer ?
#
loop_
_entity_poly.entity_id
_entity_poly.type
_entity_poly.pdbx_seq_one_letter_code
_entity_poly.pdbx_strand_id
1 'polypeptide(L)'
;MPAHRRLPPLFKDDFKIVVRPHEGLPVKTSTSPLLADAVIEACNGKISGEQFLLRIKQGSNIFIVLTPHQTVADHVRRITTLKINGQPHSVNPYVATSEGTTKGVIHGLDPQTSPEALKSQSCIRI
;
A
#
# COMPACT_ATOMS: atom_id res chain seq x y z
N MET A 1 -5.89 -20.15 24.50
CA MET A 1 -6.00 -19.00 23.59
C MET A 1 -4.64 -18.78 22.94
N PRO A 2 -4.46 -18.98 21.63
CA PRO A 2 -3.13 -18.80 21.04
C PRO A 2 -2.77 -17.32 21.05
N ALA A 3 -1.58 -17.02 21.60
CA ALA A 3 -1.03 -15.68 21.60
C ALA A 3 -0.95 -15.17 20.15
N HIS A 4 -1.75 -14.16 19.81
CA HIS A 4 -1.53 -13.39 18.60
C HIS A 4 -0.10 -12.87 18.69
N ARG A 5 0.81 -13.38 17.85
CA ARG A 5 2.14 -12.79 17.63
C ARG A 5 1.89 -11.34 17.25
N ARG A 6 2.00 -10.43 18.22
CA ARG A 6 1.95 -9.00 17.96
C ARG A 6 3.15 -8.72 17.09
N LEU A 7 2.89 -8.39 15.83
CA LEU A 7 3.92 -7.89 14.92
C LEU A 7 4.60 -6.71 15.63
N PRO A 8 5.93 -6.58 15.50
CA PRO A 8 6.65 -5.49 16.16
C PRO A 8 5.99 -4.15 15.81
N PRO A 9 5.95 -3.21 16.78
CA PRO A 9 5.36 -1.90 16.55
C PRO A 9 6.03 -1.25 15.33
N LEU A 10 5.21 -0.63 14.48
CA LEU A 10 5.68 0.13 13.35
C LEU A 10 6.40 1.38 13.86
N PHE A 11 7.57 1.71 13.32
CA PHE A 11 8.25 2.96 13.68
C PHE A 11 7.37 4.15 13.27
N LYS A 12 7.39 5.21 14.09
CA LYS A 12 6.42 6.33 14.02
C LYS A 12 6.56 7.17 12.74
N ASP A 13 7.72 7.11 12.10
CA ASP A 13 8.13 7.96 10.98
C ASP A 13 8.29 7.21 9.64
N ASP A 14 7.86 5.95 9.56
CA ASP A 14 7.96 5.18 8.31
C ASP A 14 6.85 5.56 7.31
N PHE A 15 7.23 5.74 6.04
CA PHE A 15 6.30 5.81 4.93
C PHE A 15 5.56 4.48 4.80
N LYS A 16 4.23 4.52 4.86
CA LYS A 16 3.35 3.36 4.67
C LYS A 16 2.81 3.40 3.24
N ILE A 17 3.31 2.56 2.35
CA ILE A 17 2.77 2.41 0.99
C ILE A 17 1.89 1.18 0.95
N VAL A 18 0.59 1.36 0.74
CA VAL A 18 -0.34 0.25 0.51
C VAL A 18 -0.34 -0.06 -0.98
N VAL A 19 -0.09 -1.32 -1.32
CA VAL A 19 -0.14 -1.81 -2.68
C VAL A 19 -1.32 -2.76 -2.81
N ARG A 20 -2.25 -2.40 -3.71
CA ARG A 20 -3.43 -3.19 -4.04
C ARG A 20 -3.34 -3.64 -5.50
N PRO A 21 -3.22 -4.95 -5.76
CA PRO A 21 -3.43 -5.48 -7.10
C PRO A 21 -4.89 -5.40 -7.51
N HIS A 22 -5.13 -5.08 -8.78
CA HIS A 22 -6.48 -4.90 -9.33
C HIS A 22 -7.31 -6.18 -9.27
N GLU A 23 -6.70 -7.31 -9.60
CA GLU A 23 -7.34 -8.63 -9.62
C GLU A 23 -7.21 -9.37 -8.28
N GLY A 24 -6.71 -8.67 -7.25
CA GLY A 24 -6.37 -9.25 -5.95
C GLY A 24 -5.02 -9.97 -5.95
N LEU A 25 -4.49 -10.21 -4.74
CA LEU A 25 -3.29 -11.02 -4.55
C LEU A 25 -3.70 -12.48 -4.47
N PRO A 26 -2.94 -13.42 -5.06
CA PRO A 26 -3.06 -14.83 -4.71
C PRO A 26 -2.46 -15.05 -3.31
N VAL A 27 -3.20 -14.62 -2.27
CA VAL A 27 -2.77 -14.58 -0.85
C VAL A 27 -2.39 -15.96 -0.32
N LYS A 28 -2.94 -17.04 -0.89
CA LYS A 28 -2.61 -18.42 -0.48
C LYS A 28 -1.22 -18.88 -0.95
N THR A 29 -0.65 -18.25 -1.97
CA THR A 29 0.61 -18.68 -2.59
C THR A 29 1.73 -17.64 -2.51
N SER A 30 1.41 -16.39 -2.16
CA SER A 30 2.42 -15.32 -2.07
C SER A 30 3.05 -15.23 -0.68
N THR A 31 4.37 -15.42 -0.61
CA THR A 31 5.16 -15.20 0.60
C THR A 31 5.78 -13.80 0.62
N SER A 32 6.12 -13.28 1.80
CA SER A 32 6.76 -11.96 1.91
C SER A 32 8.06 -11.82 1.09
N PRO A 33 8.96 -12.83 1.03
CA PRO A 33 10.16 -12.76 0.20
C PRO A 33 9.83 -12.61 -1.29
N LEU A 34 8.87 -13.41 -1.79
CA LEU A 34 8.49 -13.38 -3.20
C LEU A 34 7.91 -12.01 -3.62
N LEU A 35 7.11 -11.40 -2.74
CA LEU A 35 6.58 -10.06 -2.98
C LEU A 35 7.66 -8.98 -2.84
N ALA A 36 8.64 -9.15 -1.96
CA ALA A 36 9.76 -8.23 -1.83
C ALA A 36 10.61 -8.23 -3.11
N ASP A 37 10.93 -9.41 -3.64
CA ASP A 37 11.66 -9.57 -4.90
C ASP A 37 10.88 -8.93 -6.07
N ALA A 38 9.57 -9.17 -6.15
CA ALA A 38 8.71 -8.56 -7.16
C ALA A 38 8.71 -7.03 -7.09
N VAL A 39 8.72 -6.45 -5.89
CA VAL A 39 8.78 -5.00 -5.66
C VAL A 39 10.14 -4.44 -6.06
N ILE A 40 11.23 -5.13 -5.75
CA ILE A 40 12.59 -4.77 -6.16
C ILE A 40 12.73 -4.82 -7.69
N GLU A 41 12.25 -5.88 -8.34
CA GLU A 41 12.24 -6.03 -9.79
C GLU A 41 11.45 -4.90 -10.45
N ALA A 42 10.25 -4.60 -9.96
CA ALA A 42 9.41 -3.53 -10.50
C ALA A 42 10.01 -2.12 -10.29
N CYS A 43 10.91 -1.96 -9.33
CA CYS A 43 11.71 -0.75 -9.16
C CYS A 43 13.01 -0.75 -9.99
N ASN A 44 13.20 -1.73 -10.88
CA ASN A 44 14.41 -1.94 -11.68
C ASN A 44 15.69 -2.02 -10.81
N GLY A 45 15.60 -2.65 -9.64
CA GLY A 45 16.75 -2.82 -8.72
C GLY A 45 17.23 -1.53 -8.05
N LYS A 46 16.48 -0.42 -8.15
CA LYS A 46 16.83 0.87 -7.52
C LYS A 46 16.69 0.89 -6.00
N ILE A 47 16.11 -0.17 -5.43
CA ILE A 47 15.88 -0.34 -3.99
C ILE A 47 16.37 -1.72 -3.58
N SER A 48 16.74 -1.88 -2.30
CA SER A 48 17.12 -3.16 -1.70
C SER A 48 16.07 -3.64 -0.72
N GLY A 49 15.94 -4.97 -0.57
CA GLY A 49 15.02 -5.60 0.39
C GLY A 49 15.28 -5.22 1.86
N GLU A 50 16.49 -4.77 2.18
CA GLU A 50 16.85 -4.28 3.52
C GLU A 50 16.30 -2.88 3.82
N GLN A 51 15.93 -2.12 2.78
CA GLN A 51 15.47 -0.74 2.90
C GLN A 51 13.97 -0.62 3.18
N PHE A 52 13.24 -1.75 3.20
CA PHE A 52 11.81 -1.76 3.47
C PHE A 52 11.36 -3.05 4.16
N LEU A 53 10.24 -2.97 4.86
CA LEU A 53 9.53 -4.13 5.41
C LEU A 53 8.24 -4.34 4.65
N LEU A 54 7.92 -5.61 4.35
CA LEU A 54 6.68 -5.99 3.69
C LEU A 54 5.74 -6.71 4.66
N ARG A 55 4.49 -6.26 4.73
CA ARG A 55 3.43 -6.91 5.50
C ARG A 55 2.24 -7.24 4.60
N ILE A 56 1.84 -8.51 4.59
CA ILE A 56 0.66 -8.96 3.86
C ILE A 56 -0.54 -8.85 4.80
N LYS A 57 -1.60 -8.13 4.40
CA LYS A 57 -2.86 -8.08 5.16
C LYS A 57 -3.80 -9.14 4.63
N GLN A 58 -3.78 -10.31 5.28
CA GLN A 58 -4.67 -11.42 4.95
C GLN A 58 -6.15 -10.97 5.03
N GLY A 59 -6.95 -11.35 4.04
CA GLY A 59 -8.37 -10.98 3.94
C GLY A 59 -8.66 -9.63 3.26
N SER A 60 -7.67 -8.77 3.03
CA SER A 60 -7.86 -7.48 2.34
C SER A 60 -7.24 -7.41 0.95
N ASN A 61 -6.59 -8.49 0.47
CA ASN A 61 -5.90 -8.57 -0.82
C ASN A 61 -4.94 -7.38 -1.08
N ILE A 62 -4.31 -6.89 -0.02
CA ILE A 62 -3.29 -5.83 -0.08
C ILE A 62 -2.03 -6.29 0.64
N PHE A 63 -0.91 -5.73 0.24
CA PHE A 63 0.30 -5.71 1.06
C PHE A 63 0.75 -4.28 1.32
N ILE A 64 1.53 -4.12 2.37
CA ILE A 64 2.00 -2.83 2.86
C ILE A 64 3.52 -2.87 2.81
N VAL A 65 4.10 -1.90 2.11
CA VAL A 65 5.53 -1.60 2.15
C VAL A 65 5.76 -0.50 3.16
N LEU A 66 6.71 -0.71 4.05
CA LEU A 66 7.08 0.19 5.13
C LEU A 66 8.54 0.56 4.94
N THR A 67 8.85 1.86 4.89
CA THR A 67 10.22 2.29 4.72
C THR A 67 10.47 3.64 5.39
N PRO A 68 11.62 3.83 6.06
CA PRO A 68 12.04 5.15 6.53
C PRO A 68 12.60 6.02 5.39
N HIS A 69 12.81 5.45 4.20
CA HIS A 69 13.47 6.13 3.09
C HIS A 69 12.45 6.71 2.11
N GLN A 70 12.45 8.03 1.97
CA GLN A 70 11.58 8.72 1.01
C GLN A 70 11.83 8.27 -0.43
N THR A 71 13.09 8.05 -0.82
CA THR A 71 13.46 7.59 -2.16
C THR A 71 12.84 6.22 -2.48
N VAL A 72 12.85 5.30 -1.52
CA VAL A 72 12.21 3.99 -1.65
C VAL A 72 10.69 4.16 -1.76
N ALA A 73 10.08 5.00 -0.92
CA ALA A 73 8.65 5.27 -0.99
C ALA A 73 8.23 5.85 -2.35
N ASP A 74 9.02 6.76 -2.92
CA ASP A 74 8.74 7.36 -4.22
C ASP A 74 8.91 6.39 -5.39
N HIS A 75 9.87 5.46 -5.31
CA HIS A 75 9.99 4.38 -6.29
C HIS A 75 8.81 3.42 -6.22
N VAL A 76 8.46 2.96 -5.01
CA VAL A 76 7.36 2.01 -4.81
C VAL A 76 6.01 2.63 -5.21
N ARG A 77 5.80 3.93 -4.96
CA ARG A 77 4.61 4.69 -5.39
C ARG A 77 4.38 4.69 -6.90
N ARG A 78 5.44 4.56 -7.70
CA ARG A 78 5.38 4.62 -9.17
C ARG A 78 5.18 3.26 -9.82
N ILE A 79 5.17 2.18 -9.04
CA ILE A 79 4.92 0.84 -9.57
C ILE A 79 3.49 0.76 -10.10
N THR A 80 3.33 0.39 -11.36
CA THR A 80 2.00 0.12 -11.96
C THR A 80 1.76 -1.36 -12.20
N THR A 81 2.82 -2.17 -12.26
CA THR A 81 2.76 -3.61 -12.51
C THR A 81 3.78 -4.34 -11.65
N LEU A 82 3.39 -5.48 -11.07
CA LEU A 82 4.28 -6.42 -10.38
C LEU A 82 4.26 -7.76 -11.10
N LYS A 83 5.41 -8.43 -11.21
CA LYS A 83 5.44 -9.84 -11.62
C LYS A 83 5.47 -10.72 -10.39
N ILE A 84 4.44 -11.54 -10.21
CA ILE A 84 4.32 -12.48 -9.09
C ILE A 84 4.25 -13.87 -9.71
N ASN A 85 5.15 -14.77 -9.35
CA ASN A 85 5.27 -16.10 -9.99
C ASN A 85 5.38 -16.04 -11.53
N GLY A 86 6.05 -15.01 -12.06
CA GLY A 86 6.19 -14.79 -13.50
C GLY A 86 4.96 -14.23 -14.20
N GLN A 87 3.84 -14.02 -13.50
CA GLN A 87 2.63 -13.42 -14.06
C GLN A 87 2.56 -11.92 -13.73
N PRO A 88 2.30 -11.05 -14.73
CA PRO A 88 2.13 -9.62 -14.50
C PRO A 88 0.77 -9.34 -13.85
N HIS A 89 0.80 -8.53 -12.79
CA HIS A 89 -0.39 -8.05 -12.09
C HIS A 89 -0.36 -6.52 -12.06
N SER A 90 -1.42 -5.89 -12.56
CA SER A 90 -1.59 -4.44 -12.42
C SER A 90 -1.84 -4.09 -10.96
N VAL A 91 -1.17 -3.06 -10.48
CA VAL A 91 -1.26 -2.60 -9.08
C VAL A 91 -1.45 -1.09 -8.99
N ASN A 92 -2.06 -0.65 -7.90
CA ASN A 92 -2.19 0.76 -7.57
C ASN A 92 -1.62 1.02 -6.17
N PRO A 93 -0.34 1.46 -6.07
CA PRO A 93 0.28 1.87 -4.83
C PRO A 93 -0.24 3.24 -4.39
N TYR A 94 -0.55 3.38 -3.11
CA TYR A 94 -0.85 4.69 -2.52
C TYR A 94 -0.27 4.78 -1.13
N VAL A 95 0.15 5.98 -0.74
CA VAL A 95 0.59 6.21 0.64
C VAL A 95 -0.62 6.24 1.56
N ALA A 96 -0.55 5.42 2.59
CA ALA A 96 -1.34 5.55 3.78
C ALA A 96 -0.66 6.60 4.66
N THR A 97 -1.39 7.64 4.97
CA THR A 97 -1.04 8.61 6.01
C THR A 97 -0.93 7.91 7.37
N SER A 98 -0.18 8.52 8.28
CA SER A 98 -0.01 8.04 9.67
C SER A 98 -1.37 7.75 10.31
N GLU A 99 -1.42 6.76 11.21
CA GLU A 99 -2.67 6.33 11.85
C GLU A 99 -3.43 7.55 12.42
N GLY A 100 -4.70 7.70 12.04
CA GLY A 100 -5.53 8.86 12.40
C GLY A 100 -6.19 9.60 11.23
N THR A 101 -5.99 9.15 9.99
CA THR A 101 -6.59 9.74 8.80
C THR A 101 -7.46 8.71 8.08
N THR A 102 -8.77 8.97 8.04
CA THR A 102 -9.75 8.11 7.38
C THR A 102 -9.78 8.46 5.89
N LYS A 103 -9.31 7.55 5.02
CA LYS A 103 -9.68 7.61 3.59
C LYS A 103 -11.13 7.13 3.47
N GLY A 104 -12.07 8.06 3.40
CA GLY A 104 -13.45 7.79 3.01
C GLY A 104 -13.60 7.84 1.48
N VAL A 105 -14.35 6.91 0.91
CA VAL A 105 -14.84 7.02 -0.48
C VAL A 105 -16.20 7.70 -0.39
N ILE A 106 -16.34 8.88 -1.00
CA ILE A 106 -17.63 9.58 -1.08
C ILE A 106 -18.34 9.08 -2.33
N HIS A 107 -19.47 8.39 -2.14
CA HIS A 107 -20.36 7.98 -3.22
C HIS A 107 -21.48 9.01 -3.37
N GLY A 108 -21.99 9.21 -4.61
CA GLY A 108 -23.13 10.09 -4.86
C GLY A 108 -22.79 11.56 -5.15
N LEU A 109 -21.55 11.86 -5.58
CA LEU A 109 -21.19 13.19 -6.06
C LEU A 109 -21.86 13.45 -7.42
N ASP A 110 -22.48 14.63 -7.55
CA ASP A 110 -22.94 15.12 -8.85
C ASP A 110 -21.71 15.30 -9.77
N PRO A 111 -21.75 14.86 -11.04
CA PRO A 111 -20.65 15.04 -12.00
C PRO A 111 -20.16 16.49 -12.16
N GLN A 112 -21.00 17.47 -11.85
CA GLN A 112 -20.65 18.90 -11.89
C GLN A 112 -19.99 19.42 -10.61
N THR A 113 -19.77 18.57 -9.60
CA THR A 113 -19.18 18.99 -8.33
C THR A 113 -17.72 19.34 -8.51
N SER A 114 -17.38 20.62 -8.32
CA SER A 114 -16.00 21.09 -8.45
C SER A 114 -15.12 20.59 -7.28
N PRO A 115 -13.81 20.37 -7.51
CA PRO A 115 -12.87 19.99 -6.45
C PRO A 115 -12.82 20.96 -5.27
N GLU A 116 -13.17 22.24 -5.50
CA GLU A 116 -13.22 23.29 -4.48
C GLU A 116 -14.45 23.12 -3.59
N ALA A 117 -15.62 22.81 -4.18
CA ALA A 117 -16.85 22.52 -3.45
C ALA A 117 -16.71 21.28 -2.56
N LEU A 118 -16.00 20.26 -3.04
CA LEU A 118 -15.65 19.05 -2.28
C LEU A 118 -14.84 19.37 -1.01
N LYS A 119 -13.86 20.27 -1.12
CA LYS A 119 -13.01 20.65 0.02
C LYS A 119 -13.79 21.43 1.08
N SER A 120 -14.72 22.30 0.66
CA SER A 120 -15.57 23.08 1.58
C SER A 120 -16.60 22.24 2.34
N GLN A 121 -16.94 21.04 1.87
CA GLN A 121 -17.87 20.13 2.56
C GLN A 121 -17.20 19.20 3.60
N SER A 122 -15.88 19.28 3.76
CA SER A 122 -15.09 18.44 4.68
C SER A 122 -15.31 18.75 6.18
N CYS A 123 -16.39 19.41 6.56
CA CYS A 123 -16.85 19.52 7.94
C CYS A 123 -17.88 18.42 8.26
N ILE A 124 -17.51 17.16 8.07
CA ILE A 124 -18.28 16.05 8.62
C ILE A 124 -17.68 15.74 9.99
N ARG A 125 -18.37 16.21 11.04
CA ARG A 125 -18.17 15.75 12.41
C ARG A 125 -18.41 14.23 12.44
N ILE A 126 -17.40 13.48 12.84
CA ILE A 126 -17.54 12.09 13.30
C ILE A 126 -18.17 12.13 14.70
#